data_AF-A0A1D3JCL9-F1
#
_entry.id   AF-A0A1D3JCL9-F1
#
_cell.length_a   1.000
_cell.length_b   1.000
_cell.length_c   1.000
_cell.angle_alpha   90.00
_cell.angle_beta   90.00
_cell.angle_gamma   90.00
#
_symmetry.space_group_name_H-M   'P 1'
#
loop_
_entity.id
_entity.type
_entity.pdbx_description
1 polymer ?
#
loop_
_entity_poly.entity_id
_entity_poly.type
_entity_poly.pdbx_seq_one_letter_code
_entity_poly.pdbx_strand_id
1 'polypeptide(L)'
;MVQTRGYTKSQEFNESELPSNLFFISLNEDKNLENHNKDIETYISNNNTKEIISKIEASFEKIRQDINTYYRNTDEIKCCRDMNYYADLLNAIIKSPDVLSKQIQNDLISKVHQEWVKILQVKNMEECTRETDLDSIRKRCILKHMHDLKIDKDHIMVYSNQYKKYLGDKWGKIIRYTNPLIGGLYIKIENDSMGIIEKYDYFLDSSDYICDNGMDKLRTDDITIFTNVDSIINTISLEVAPYNNVNRACYNEKYIELLKIKSSRIQRMNNLLSIGIALLGFSLILIFLYRFSPLGNLLRRCTKKKIEVDENMSEEIMSELYENSQNERQYITYHSSSH
;
A
#
# COMPACT_ATOMS: atom_id res chain seq x y z
N MET A 1 -36.63 33.93 29.19
CA MET A 1 -36.92 33.39 27.85
C MET A 1 -36.08 34.12 26.84
N VAL A 2 -34.95 33.54 26.43
CA VAL A 2 -34.09 34.10 25.38
C VAL A 2 -34.49 33.38 24.09
N GLN A 3 -35.08 34.12 23.15
CA GLN A 3 -35.34 33.64 21.80
C GLN A 3 -34.01 33.31 21.13
N THR A 4 -33.79 32.02 20.87
CA THR A 4 -32.81 31.56 19.89
C THR A 4 -33.28 32.01 18.51
N ARG A 5 -32.62 33.03 17.96
CA ARG A 5 -32.75 33.40 16.54
C ARG A 5 -32.28 32.22 15.72
N GLY A 6 -33.23 31.52 15.10
CA GLY A 6 -32.95 30.57 14.03
C GLY A 6 -32.25 31.31 12.89
N TYR A 7 -31.00 30.94 12.62
CA TYR A 7 -30.32 31.25 11.37
C TYR A 7 -30.52 30.04 10.45
N THR A 8 -31.66 30.00 9.76
CA THR A 8 -31.84 29.15 8.58
C THR A 8 -31.67 30.03 7.36
N LYS A 9 -30.41 30.23 6.96
CA LYS A 9 -30.09 30.50 5.57
C LYS A 9 -29.43 29.20 5.09
N SER A 10 -30.18 28.36 4.38
CA SER A 10 -29.58 27.25 3.64
C SER A 10 -28.68 27.89 2.58
N GLN A 11 -27.43 28.12 2.95
CA GLN A 11 -26.43 28.59 2.02
C GLN A 11 -26.31 27.48 0.98
N GLU A 12 -26.52 27.81 -0.29
CA GLU A 12 -26.59 26.82 -1.36
C GLU A 12 -25.16 26.34 -1.64
N PHE A 13 -24.96 25.03 -1.80
CA PHE A 13 -23.65 24.50 -2.12
C PHE A 13 -23.28 24.92 -3.54
N ASN A 14 -22.21 25.69 -3.68
CA ASN A 14 -21.71 26.18 -4.94
C ASN A 14 -20.28 25.67 -5.16
N GLU A 15 -20.10 24.82 -6.16
CA GLU A 15 -18.79 24.23 -6.48
C GLU A 15 -17.73 25.27 -6.86
N SER A 16 -18.15 26.43 -7.38
CA SER A 16 -17.23 27.53 -7.70
C SER A 16 -16.71 28.26 -6.45
N GLU A 17 -17.32 28.06 -5.28
CA GLU A 17 -16.82 28.61 -4.02
C GLU A 17 -15.78 27.69 -3.36
N LEU A 18 -15.62 26.45 -3.85
CA LEU A 18 -14.61 25.52 -3.33
C LEU A 18 -13.20 26.03 -3.63
N PRO A 19 -12.36 26.27 -2.60
CA PRO A 19 -11.01 26.78 -2.83
C PRO A 19 -10.14 25.80 -3.64
N SER A 20 -10.41 24.50 -3.58
CA SER A 20 -9.76 23.50 -4.44
C SER A 20 -10.09 23.68 -5.94
N ASN A 21 -11.27 24.20 -6.27
CA ASN A 21 -11.74 24.43 -7.63
C ASN A 21 -11.32 25.79 -8.23
N LEU A 22 -10.66 26.68 -7.47
CA LEU A 22 -10.31 28.03 -7.93
C LEU A 22 -9.53 28.06 -9.25
N PHE A 23 -8.74 27.03 -9.55
CA PHE A 23 -8.01 26.91 -10.82
C PHE A 23 -8.93 26.66 -12.04
N PHE A 24 -10.12 26.11 -11.81
CA PHE A 24 -11.09 25.76 -12.84
C PHE A 24 -12.14 26.84 -13.10
N ILE A 25 -12.28 27.82 -12.20
CA ILE A 25 -13.23 28.93 -12.36
C ILE A 25 -12.89 29.76 -13.60
N SER A 26 -11.62 29.83 -13.96
CA SER A 26 -11.13 30.64 -15.08
C SER A 26 -11.25 29.95 -16.45
N LEU A 27 -11.42 28.62 -16.49
CA LEU A 27 -11.73 27.89 -17.73
C LEU A 27 -13.08 28.30 -18.33
N ASN A 28 -14.00 28.80 -17.50
CA ASN A 28 -15.24 29.41 -17.93
C ASN A 28 -15.84 30.29 -16.83
N GLU A 29 -15.69 31.61 -16.98
CA GLU A 29 -16.37 32.60 -16.12
C GLU A 29 -17.90 32.44 -16.14
N ASP A 30 -18.47 31.88 -17.22
CA ASP A 30 -19.92 31.72 -17.42
C ASP A 30 -20.46 30.27 -17.24
N LYS A 31 -19.61 29.24 -17.08
CA LYS A 31 -20.06 27.83 -16.97
C LYS A 31 -19.09 26.95 -16.16
N ASN A 32 -19.59 26.22 -15.16
CA ASN A 32 -18.81 25.19 -14.45
C ASN A 32 -18.13 24.19 -15.43
N LEU A 33 -16.95 23.67 -15.05
CA LEU A 33 -16.17 22.63 -15.74
C LEU A 33 -17.03 21.46 -16.24
N GLU A 34 -18.08 21.13 -15.49
CA GLU A 34 -19.06 20.12 -15.86
C GLU A 34 -19.72 20.39 -17.24
N ASN A 35 -20.19 21.61 -17.48
CA ASN A 35 -20.82 22.00 -18.75
C ASN A 35 -19.82 21.96 -19.90
N HIS A 36 -18.58 22.39 -19.64
CA HIS A 36 -17.51 22.30 -20.62
C HIS A 36 -17.27 20.84 -21.06
N ASN A 37 -17.24 19.92 -20.10
CA ASN A 37 -17.06 18.50 -20.36
C ASN A 37 -18.26 17.89 -21.10
N LYS A 38 -19.50 18.33 -20.79
CA LYS A 38 -20.71 17.92 -21.52
C LYS A 38 -20.68 18.33 -22.99
N ASP A 39 -20.15 19.51 -23.31
CA ASP A 39 -19.97 19.95 -24.71
C ASP A 39 -19.05 18.95 -25.45
N ILE A 40 -17.91 18.59 -24.84
CA ILE A 40 -16.96 17.62 -25.42
C ILE A 40 -17.62 16.25 -25.61
N GLU A 41 -18.34 15.75 -24.63
CA GLU A 41 -19.08 14.48 -24.72
C GLU A 41 -20.11 14.49 -25.84
N THR A 42 -20.78 15.62 -26.04
CA THR A 42 -21.75 15.81 -27.14
C THR A 42 -21.03 15.75 -28.48
N TYR A 43 -19.90 16.44 -28.65
CA TYR A 43 -19.11 16.36 -29.88
C TYR A 43 -18.54 14.96 -30.14
N ILE A 44 -18.15 14.23 -29.10
CA ILE A 44 -17.72 12.83 -29.20
C ILE A 44 -18.86 11.95 -29.72
N SER A 45 -20.06 12.10 -29.15
CA SER A 45 -21.24 11.34 -29.56
C SER A 45 -21.60 11.58 -31.03
N ASN A 46 -21.34 12.79 -31.53
CA ASN A 46 -21.55 13.18 -32.92
C ASN A 46 -20.34 12.91 -33.84
N ASN A 47 -19.27 12.27 -33.32
CA ASN A 47 -18.01 12.03 -34.02
C ASN A 47 -17.40 13.30 -34.67
N ASN A 48 -17.55 14.45 -34.02
CA ASN A 48 -17.09 15.73 -34.55
C ASN A 48 -15.69 16.08 -34.01
N THR A 49 -14.67 15.39 -34.53
CA THR A 49 -13.28 15.52 -34.06
C THR A 49 -12.74 16.95 -34.15
N LYS A 50 -13.16 17.73 -35.16
CA LYS A 50 -12.72 19.12 -35.34
C LYS A 50 -13.17 20.01 -34.19
N GLU A 51 -14.45 19.91 -33.79
CA GLU A 51 -14.98 20.67 -32.66
C GLU A 51 -14.37 20.22 -31.34
N ILE A 52 -14.10 18.92 -31.16
CA ILE A 52 -13.38 18.40 -29.98
C ILE A 52 -12.00 19.05 -29.86
N ILE A 53 -11.21 19.05 -30.95
CA ILE A 53 -9.87 19.62 -30.96
C ILE A 53 -9.92 21.13 -30.64
N SER A 54 -10.80 21.87 -31.35
CA SER A 54 -10.99 23.30 -31.12
C SER A 54 -11.33 23.62 -29.67
N LYS A 55 -12.23 22.83 -29.07
CA LYS A 55 -12.64 23.00 -27.67
C LYS A 55 -11.50 22.73 -26.69
N ILE A 56 -10.72 21.67 -26.92
CA ILE A 56 -9.54 21.35 -26.11
C ILE A 56 -8.51 22.48 -26.21
N GLU A 57 -8.15 22.91 -27.42
CA GLU A 57 -7.18 24.00 -27.64
C GLU A 57 -7.61 25.29 -26.93
N ALA A 58 -8.88 25.68 -27.06
CA ALA A 58 -9.41 26.87 -26.40
C ALA A 58 -9.32 26.79 -24.87
N SER A 59 -9.57 25.63 -24.27
CA SER A 59 -9.43 25.45 -22.81
C SER A 59 -8.01 25.56 -22.33
N PHE A 60 -7.08 24.88 -23.00
CA PHE A 60 -5.67 24.94 -22.65
C PHE A 60 -5.10 26.34 -22.85
N GLU A 61 -5.59 27.11 -23.83
CA GLU A 61 -5.21 28.51 -24.00
C GLU A 61 -5.67 29.40 -22.84
N LYS A 62 -6.93 29.27 -22.40
CA LYS A 62 -7.42 30.02 -21.22
C LYS A 62 -6.58 29.71 -19.98
N ILE A 63 -6.36 28.42 -19.72
CA ILE A 63 -5.49 27.96 -18.63
C ILE A 63 -4.12 28.63 -18.69
N ARG A 64 -3.48 28.69 -19.87
CA ARG A 64 -2.18 29.35 -20.03
C ARG A 64 -2.24 30.83 -19.66
N GLN A 65 -3.30 31.52 -20.08
CA GLN A 65 -3.52 32.93 -19.75
C GLN A 65 -3.73 33.15 -18.25
N ASP A 66 -4.48 32.26 -17.60
CA ASP A 66 -4.74 32.33 -16.16
C ASP A 66 -3.48 32.08 -15.34
N ILE A 67 -2.69 31.09 -15.76
CA ILE A 67 -1.39 30.79 -15.16
C ILE A 67 -0.46 32.02 -15.24
N ASN A 68 -0.47 32.73 -16.37
CA ASN A 68 0.33 33.95 -16.53
C ASN A 68 -0.17 35.11 -15.68
N THR A 69 -1.49 35.24 -15.54
CA THR A 69 -2.12 36.41 -14.91
C THR A 69 -2.19 36.30 -13.39
N TYR A 70 -2.60 35.14 -12.88
CA TYR A 70 -2.96 34.97 -11.47
C TYR A 70 -1.96 34.16 -10.66
N TYR A 71 -1.10 33.38 -11.32
CA TYR A 71 -0.28 32.39 -10.63
C TYR A 71 1.05 32.96 -10.16
N ARG A 72 1.24 32.97 -8.83
CA ARG A 72 2.50 33.33 -8.16
C ARG A 72 3.37 32.07 -8.02
N ASN A 73 4.69 32.27 -7.93
CA ASN A 73 5.67 31.16 -7.86
C ASN A 73 5.41 30.15 -6.71
N THR A 74 4.70 30.56 -5.65
CA THR A 74 4.38 29.68 -4.51
C THR A 74 3.28 28.65 -4.79
N ASP A 75 2.53 28.81 -5.88
CA ASP A 75 1.38 27.96 -6.17
C ASP A 75 1.72 26.82 -7.16
N GLU A 76 2.94 26.78 -7.71
CA GLU A 76 3.35 25.92 -8.84
C GLU A 76 2.93 24.45 -8.69
N ILE A 77 3.13 23.86 -7.50
CA ILE A 77 2.76 22.46 -7.23
C ILE A 77 1.24 22.25 -7.33
N LYS A 78 0.44 23.22 -6.89
CA LYS A 78 -1.03 23.17 -7.02
C LYS A 78 -1.43 23.22 -8.49
N CYS A 79 -0.81 24.09 -9.31
CA CYS A 79 -1.09 24.15 -10.74
C CYS A 79 -0.77 22.83 -11.40
N CYS A 80 0.38 22.22 -11.09
CA CYS A 80 0.76 20.91 -11.61
C CYS A 80 -0.33 19.87 -11.35
N ARG A 81 -0.84 19.79 -10.11
CA ARG A 81 -1.92 18.86 -9.74
C ARG A 81 -3.22 19.15 -10.49
N ASP A 82 -3.64 20.42 -10.55
CA ASP A 82 -4.89 20.81 -11.20
C ASP A 82 -4.81 20.56 -12.72
N MET A 83 -3.67 20.85 -13.34
CA MET A 83 -3.41 20.60 -14.75
C MET A 83 -3.38 19.12 -15.11
N ASN A 84 -2.69 18.32 -14.30
CA ASN A 84 -2.63 16.89 -14.49
C ASN A 84 -4.04 16.28 -14.37
N TYR A 85 -4.82 16.72 -13.39
CA TYR A 85 -6.21 16.30 -13.25
C TYR A 85 -7.06 16.66 -14.47
N TYR A 86 -6.96 17.88 -15.00
CA TYR A 86 -7.73 18.26 -16.19
C TYR A 86 -7.37 17.39 -17.40
N ALA A 87 -6.08 17.17 -17.64
CA ALA A 87 -5.61 16.31 -18.73
C ALA A 87 -6.06 14.84 -18.55
N ASP A 88 -6.02 14.32 -17.31
CA ASP A 88 -6.47 12.97 -16.98
C ASP A 88 -7.99 12.82 -17.13
N LEU A 89 -8.76 13.86 -16.78
CA LEU A 89 -10.21 13.93 -16.98
C LEU A 89 -10.57 13.93 -18.47
N LEU A 90 -9.89 14.72 -19.29
CA LEU A 90 -10.08 14.70 -20.74
C LEU A 90 -9.73 13.34 -21.33
N ASN A 91 -8.63 12.71 -20.90
CA ASN A 91 -8.28 11.36 -21.31
C ASN A 91 -9.40 10.36 -20.96
N ALA A 92 -9.96 10.45 -19.76
CA ALA A 92 -11.08 9.62 -19.36
C ALA A 92 -12.33 9.85 -20.22
N ILE A 93 -12.68 11.12 -20.51
CA ILE A 93 -13.81 11.47 -21.38
C ILE A 93 -13.61 10.92 -22.80
N ILE A 94 -12.40 11.06 -23.37
CA ILE A 94 -12.07 10.59 -24.73
C ILE A 94 -12.08 9.06 -24.81
N LYS A 95 -11.59 8.37 -23.77
CA LYS A 95 -11.53 6.89 -23.73
C LYS A 95 -12.84 6.24 -23.35
N SER A 96 -13.71 6.94 -22.65
CA SER A 96 -14.88 6.30 -22.07
C SER A 96 -15.95 5.82 -23.07
N PRO A 97 -16.21 6.48 -24.21
CA PRO A 97 -17.17 5.97 -25.17
C PRO A 97 -16.49 5.05 -26.20
N ASP A 98 -17.09 3.89 -26.44
CA ASP A 98 -16.76 2.99 -27.59
C ASP A 98 -17.26 3.57 -28.94
N VAL A 99 -17.60 4.85 -28.97
CA VAL A 99 -18.10 5.58 -30.15
C VAL A 99 -16.96 5.96 -31.09
N LEU A 100 -15.82 6.37 -30.54
CA LEU A 100 -14.66 6.76 -31.33
C LEU A 100 -13.79 5.56 -31.64
N SER A 101 -13.26 5.49 -32.86
CA SER A 101 -12.24 4.49 -33.19
C SER A 101 -11.01 4.68 -32.31
N LYS A 102 -10.31 3.57 -32.03
CA LYS A 102 -9.07 3.59 -31.22
C LYS A 102 -8.03 4.58 -31.77
N GLN A 103 -7.96 4.73 -33.10
CA GLN A 103 -7.08 5.70 -33.75
C GLN A 103 -7.45 7.13 -33.37
N ILE A 104 -8.72 7.52 -33.55
CA ILE A 104 -9.20 8.87 -33.22
C ILE A 104 -9.00 9.16 -31.73
N GLN A 105 -9.28 8.20 -30.85
CA GLN A 105 -9.03 8.37 -29.42
C GLN A 105 -7.54 8.64 -29.13
N ASN A 106 -6.64 7.91 -29.77
CA ASN A 106 -5.20 8.08 -29.58
C ASN A 106 -4.71 9.43 -30.10
N ASP A 107 -5.25 9.89 -31.24
CA ASP A 107 -4.93 11.20 -31.82
C ASP A 107 -5.39 12.34 -30.89
N LEU A 108 -6.61 12.24 -30.34
CA LEU A 108 -7.14 13.21 -29.37
C LEU A 108 -6.34 13.22 -28.06
N ILE A 109 -5.96 12.06 -27.53
CA ILE A 109 -5.11 11.98 -26.31
C ILE A 109 -3.73 12.57 -26.58
N SER A 110 -3.16 12.32 -27.76
CA SER A 110 -1.90 12.93 -28.18
C SER A 110 -2.03 14.45 -28.24
N LYS A 111 -3.17 14.96 -28.71
CA LYS A 111 -3.48 16.39 -28.71
C LYS A 111 -3.57 16.97 -27.30
N VAL A 112 -4.25 16.29 -26.37
CA VAL A 112 -4.30 16.69 -24.94
C VAL A 112 -2.88 16.76 -24.35
N HIS A 113 -2.04 15.76 -24.63
CA HIS A 113 -0.65 15.76 -24.15
C HIS A 113 0.17 16.91 -24.74
N GLN A 114 0.05 17.19 -26.04
CA GLN A 114 0.72 18.32 -26.69
C GLN A 114 0.34 19.66 -26.05
N GLU A 115 -0.95 19.89 -25.78
CA GLU A 115 -1.40 21.13 -25.13
C GLU A 115 -0.95 21.22 -23.67
N TRP A 116 -0.91 20.10 -22.95
CA TRP A 116 -0.35 20.04 -21.60
C TRP A 116 1.14 20.38 -21.56
N VAL A 117 1.95 19.87 -22.51
CA VAL A 117 3.39 20.20 -22.60
C VAL A 117 3.62 21.69 -22.82
N LYS A 118 2.78 22.34 -23.63
CA LYS A 118 2.87 23.80 -23.87
C LYS A 118 2.68 24.61 -22.59
N ILE A 119 1.93 24.11 -21.61
CA ILE A 119 1.77 24.81 -20.32
C ILE A 119 3.06 24.81 -19.51
N LEU A 120 3.82 23.72 -19.54
CA LEU A 120 5.11 23.65 -18.82
C LEU A 120 6.09 24.73 -19.28
N GLN A 121 6.06 25.03 -20.59
CA GLN A 121 6.90 26.06 -21.20
C GLN A 121 6.59 27.47 -20.69
N VAL A 122 5.39 27.72 -20.16
CA VAL A 122 4.94 29.04 -19.71
C VAL A 122 5.54 29.41 -18.34
N LYS A 123 5.76 28.44 -17.45
CA LYS A 123 6.20 28.69 -16.05
C LYS A 123 7.50 28.00 -15.65
N ASN A 124 8.15 27.26 -16.54
CA ASN A 124 9.34 26.45 -16.21
C ASN A 124 9.09 25.51 -15.00
N MET A 125 7.99 24.76 -15.04
CA MET A 125 7.63 23.82 -13.99
C MET A 125 8.44 22.52 -14.12
N GLU A 126 9.72 22.57 -13.74
CA GLU A 126 10.68 21.45 -13.89
C GLU A 126 10.25 20.18 -13.14
N GLU A 127 9.44 20.30 -12.07
CA GLU A 127 8.95 19.17 -11.28
C GLU A 127 7.62 18.56 -11.78
N CYS A 128 6.96 19.19 -12.76
CA CYS A 128 5.67 18.72 -13.25
C CYS A 128 5.85 17.54 -14.22
N THR A 129 5.70 16.33 -13.69
CA THR A 129 5.75 15.10 -14.50
C THR A 129 4.35 14.53 -14.70
N ARG A 130 4.13 13.93 -15.88
CA ARG A 130 2.85 13.28 -16.21
C ARG A 130 3.07 12.03 -17.03
N GLU A 131 3.25 10.92 -16.33
CA GLU A 131 3.17 9.59 -16.94
C GLU A 131 1.70 9.26 -17.25
N THR A 132 1.47 8.61 -18.40
CA THR A 132 0.12 8.33 -18.93
C THR A 132 -0.39 6.94 -18.58
N ASP A 133 0.39 6.12 -17.88
CA ASP A 133 -0.06 4.82 -17.42
C ASP A 133 -1.13 4.96 -16.32
N LEU A 134 -1.93 3.90 -16.16
CA LEU A 134 -3.06 3.93 -15.24
C LEU A 134 -2.62 4.03 -13.78
N ASP A 135 -1.46 3.51 -13.40
CA ASP A 135 -0.98 3.57 -12.01
C ASP A 135 -0.63 5.00 -11.63
N SER A 136 0.13 5.68 -12.48
CA SER A 136 0.49 7.08 -12.29
C SER A 136 -0.73 8.01 -12.29
N ILE A 137 -1.75 7.76 -13.13
CA ILE A 137 -3.02 8.51 -13.06
C ILE A 137 -3.68 8.31 -11.69
N ARG A 138 -3.82 7.07 -11.22
CA ARG A 138 -4.47 6.77 -9.93
C ARG A 138 -3.75 7.46 -8.76
N LYS A 139 -2.42 7.41 -8.73
CA LYS A 139 -1.60 8.09 -7.71
C LYS A 139 -1.81 9.60 -7.72
N ARG A 140 -1.85 10.23 -8.89
CA ARG A 140 -2.13 11.67 -9.01
C ARG A 140 -3.55 12.03 -8.53
N CYS A 141 -4.55 11.20 -8.83
CA CYS A 141 -5.91 11.41 -8.33
C CYS A 141 -5.96 11.35 -6.80
N ILE A 142 -5.31 10.35 -6.19
CA ILE A 142 -5.22 10.22 -4.72
C ILE A 142 -4.54 11.43 -4.11
N LEU A 143 -3.39 11.84 -4.67
CA LEU A 143 -2.64 12.99 -4.19
C LEU A 143 -3.47 14.28 -4.27
N LYS A 144 -4.10 14.54 -5.42
CA LYS A 144 -4.98 15.70 -5.58
C LYS A 144 -6.16 15.66 -4.62
N HIS A 145 -6.83 14.51 -4.49
CA HIS A 145 -7.96 14.33 -3.58
C HIS A 145 -7.60 14.72 -2.15
N MET A 146 -6.48 14.23 -1.64
CA MET A 146 -6.01 14.57 -0.29
C MET A 146 -5.76 16.08 -0.11
N HIS A 147 -5.16 16.74 -1.10
CA HIS A 147 -4.98 18.20 -1.06
C HIS A 147 -6.31 18.95 -1.11
N ASP A 148 -7.23 18.52 -1.97
CA ASP A 148 -8.53 19.15 -2.13
C ASP A 148 -9.36 19.02 -0.84
N LEU A 149 -9.36 17.84 -0.20
CA LEU A 149 -10.02 17.63 1.09
C LEU A 149 -9.49 18.55 2.19
N LYS A 150 -8.16 18.73 2.27
CA LYS A 150 -7.55 19.64 3.24
C LYS A 150 -7.93 21.09 2.99
N ILE A 151 -7.93 21.51 1.72
CA ILE A 151 -8.25 22.88 1.30
C ILE A 151 -9.74 23.19 1.53
N ASP A 152 -10.62 22.22 1.27
CA ASP A 152 -12.07 22.40 1.33
C ASP A 152 -12.68 22.03 2.69
N LYS A 153 -11.86 21.76 3.72
CA LYS A 153 -12.33 21.18 5.00
C LYS A 153 -13.50 21.93 5.65
N ASP A 154 -13.50 23.26 5.59
CA ASP A 154 -14.56 24.09 6.16
C ASP A 154 -15.88 23.94 5.37
N HIS A 155 -15.79 23.80 4.04
CA HIS A 155 -16.94 23.53 3.18
C HIS A 155 -17.49 22.13 3.40
N ILE A 156 -16.61 21.13 3.57
CA ILE A 156 -17.01 19.74 3.84
C ILE A 156 -17.81 19.66 5.15
N MET A 157 -17.41 20.40 6.18
CA MET A 157 -18.10 20.44 7.47
C MET A 157 -19.54 20.98 7.35
N VAL A 158 -19.77 21.96 6.48
CA VAL A 158 -21.09 22.57 6.27
C VAL A 158 -21.95 21.78 5.28
N TYR A 159 -21.34 21.22 4.23
CA TYR A 159 -22.02 20.65 3.07
C TYR A 159 -21.70 19.18 2.81
N SER A 160 -21.46 18.39 3.86
CA SER A 160 -20.96 17.00 3.74
C SER A 160 -21.69 16.15 2.68
N ASN A 161 -23.03 16.18 2.63
CA ASN A 161 -23.80 15.40 1.66
C ASN A 161 -23.62 15.90 0.22
N GLN A 162 -23.65 17.22 0.02
CA GLN A 162 -23.49 17.83 -1.30
C GLN A 162 -22.06 17.66 -1.80
N TYR A 163 -21.07 17.80 -0.90
CA TYR A 163 -19.67 17.58 -1.22
C TYR A 163 -19.41 16.13 -1.63
N LYS A 164 -20.01 15.15 -0.95
CA LYS A 164 -19.94 13.74 -1.35
C LYS A 164 -20.47 13.51 -2.76
N LYS A 165 -21.59 14.15 -3.13
CA LYS A 165 -22.11 14.09 -4.49
C LYS A 165 -21.12 14.70 -5.50
N TYR A 166 -20.58 15.87 -5.19
CA TYR A 166 -19.55 16.53 -6.00
C TYR A 166 -18.31 15.65 -6.21
N LEU A 167 -17.83 14.93 -5.19
CA LEU A 167 -16.71 14.00 -5.32
C LEU A 167 -17.00 12.88 -6.34
N GLY A 168 -18.21 12.30 -6.29
CA GLY A 168 -18.64 11.29 -7.26
C GLY A 168 -18.67 11.83 -8.70
N ASP A 169 -19.17 13.06 -8.89
CA ASP A 169 -19.20 13.71 -10.21
C ASP A 169 -17.78 14.05 -10.72
N LYS A 170 -16.92 14.51 -9.81
CA LYS A 170 -15.52 14.86 -10.08
C LYS A 170 -14.68 13.65 -10.50
N TRP A 171 -14.74 12.56 -9.73
CA TRP A 171 -13.86 11.42 -9.91
C TRP A 171 -14.45 10.31 -10.78
N GLY A 172 -15.78 10.21 -10.88
CA GLY A 172 -16.47 9.06 -11.47
C GLY A 172 -16.01 8.68 -12.88
N LYS A 173 -15.71 9.67 -13.74
CA LYS A 173 -15.19 9.41 -15.11
C LYS A 173 -13.80 8.80 -15.10
N ILE A 174 -12.90 9.33 -14.27
CA ILE A 174 -11.53 8.83 -14.14
C ILE A 174 -11.54 7.46 -13.47
N ILE A 175 -12.37 7.25 -12.44
CA ILE A 175 -12.54 5.95 -11.80
C ILE A 175 -13.00 4.91 -12.83
N ARG A 176 -14.03 5.21 -13.64
CA ARG A 176 -14.49 4.30 -14.71
C ARG A 176 -13.38 3.98 -15.72
N TYR A 177 -12.57 4.97 -16.08
CA TYR A 177 -11.48 4.80 -17.04
C TYR A 177 -10.31 3.98 -16.46
N THR A 178 -9.98 4.20 -15.18
CA THR A 178 -8.78 3.64 -14.57
C THR A 178 -9.04 2.37 -13.78
N ASN A 179 -10.27 2.05 -13.39
CA ASN A 179 -10.57 0.80 -12.69
C ASN A 179 -10.54 -0.40 -13.64
N PRO A 180 -10.04 -1.56 -13.17
CA PRO A 180 -10.26 -2.81 -13.88
C PRO A 180 -11.75 -3.16 -13.89
N LEU A 181 -12.19 -3.92 -14.90
CA LEU A 181 -13.59 -4.34 -15.07
C LEU A 181 -14.20 -5.05 -13.84
N ILE A 182 -13.37 -5.77 -13.08
CA ILE A 182 -13.78 -6.57 -11.92
C ILE A 182 -13.54 -5.80 -10.60
N GLY A 183 -13.07 -4.55 -10.68
CA GLY A 183 -12.72 -3.73 -9.51
C GLY A 183 -11.57 -4.33 -8.68
N GLY A 184 -11.56 -4.01 -7.39
CA GLY A 184 -10.62 -4.62 -6.43
C GLY A 184 -9.27 -3.92 -6.29
N LEU A 185 -9.17 -2.66 -6.70
CA LEU A 185 -7.98 -1.86 -6.41
C LEU A 185 -8.02 -1.33 -4.98
N TYR A 186 -6.90 -1.51 -4.29
CA TYR A 186 -6.65 -0.97 -2.96
C TYR A 186 -5.48 -0.01 -3.03
N ILE A 187 -5.53 1.02 -2.20
CA ILE A 187 -4.47 1.99 -2.03
C ILE A 187 -3.81 1.75 -0.68
N LYS A 188 -2.51 1.99 -0.62
CA LYS A 188 -1.78 2.28 0.62
C LYS A 188 -1.17 3.66 0.45
N ILE A 189 -1.46 4.56 1.38
CA ILE A 189 -0.73 5.81 1.55
C ILE A 189 0.05 5.67 2.84
N GLU A 190 1.37 5.76 2.79
CA GLU A 190 2.22 5.56 3.96
C GLU A 190 3.42 6.50 3.95
N ASN A 191 3.55 7.31 4.98
CA ASN A 191 4.72 8.13 5.28
C ASN A 191 4.84 8.36 6.80
N ASP A 192 5.78 9.20 7.24
CA ASP A 192 6.05 9.47 8.66
C ASP A 192 4.83 9.97 9.47
N SER A 193 3.79 10.48 8.82
CA SER A 193 2.62 11.10 9.47
C SER A 193 1.29 10.52 9.03
N MET A 194 1.28 9.53 8.13
CA MET A 194 0.07 9.02 7.49
C MET A 194 0.16 7.53 7.20
N GLY A 195 -0.94 6.81 7.45
CA GLY A 195 -1.12 5.42 7.07
C GLY A 195 -2.57 5.15 6.75
N ILE A 196 -2.91 5.11 5.47
CA ILE A 196 -4.26 4.88 4.99
C ILE A 196 -4.25 3.66 4.08
N ILE A 197 -5.12 2.70 4.36
CA ILE A 197 -5.42 1.59 3.45
C ILE A 197 -6.90 1.60 3.13
N GLU A 198 -7.26 1.68 1.86
CA GLU A 198 -8.65 1.69 1.44
C GLU A 198 -8.84 1.16 0.00
N LYS A 199 -10.07 0.85 -0.41
CA LYS A 199 -10.42 0.69 -1.82
C LYS A 199 -10.28 2.04 -2.56
N TYR A 200 -9.70 1.98 -3.76
CA TYR A 200 -9.39 3.17 -4.54
C TYR A 200 -10.61 4.05 -4.87
N ASP A 201 -11.69 3.44 -5.31
CA ASP A 201 -12.95 4.12 -5.65
C ASP A 201 -13.61 4.73 -4.41
N TYR A 202 -13.77 3.93 -3.36
CA TYR A 202 -14.35 4.39 -2.10
C TYR A 202 -13.58 5.56 -1.48
N PHE A 203 -12.25 5.52 -1.56
CA PHE A 203 -11.40 6.59 -1.07
C PHE A 203 -11.66 7.92 -1.79
N LEU A 204 -11.75 7.90 -3.13
CA LEU A 204 -12.02 9.09 -3.92
C LEU A 204 -13.45 9.63 -3.74
N ASP A 205 -14.41 8.74 -3.48
CA ASP A 205 -15.82 9.09 -3.22
C ASP A 205 -16.07 9.54 -1.75
N SER A 206 -15.04 9.54 -0.90
CA SER A 206 -15.15 9.87 0.52
C SER A 206 -14.42 11.15 0.90
N SER A 207 -15.01 11.89 1.84
CA SER A 207 -14.41 13.06 2.49
C SER A 207 -13.85 12.77 3.89
N ASP A 208 -13.81 11.50 4.31
CA ASP A 208 -13.50 11.11 5.69
C ASP A 208 -11.99 11.17 5.99
N TYR A 209 -11.15 11.33 4.97
CA TYR A 209 -9.69 11.24 5.07
C TYR A 209 -8.99 12.62 5.19
N ILE A 210 -9.66 13.62 5.79
CA ILE A 210 -9.06 14.94 6.02
C ILE A 210 -7.90 14.80 7.01
N CYS A 211 -6.71 15.24 6.58
CA CYS A 211 -5.49 15.21 7.38
C CYS A 211 -4.80 16.58 7.42
N ASP A 212 -4.57 17.12 8.62
CA ASP A 212 -3.86 18.41 8.75
C ASP A 212 -2.32 18.27 8.65
N ASN A 213 -1.74 17.13 9.08
CA ASN A 213 -0.30 16.93 9.23
C ASN A 213 0.34 16.11 8.10
N GLY A 214 1.57 16.41 7.72
CA GLY A 214 2.34 15.64 6.72
C GLY A 214 1.87 15.78 5.27
N MET A 215 0.80 16.54 5.03
CA MET A 215 0.25 16.82 3.69
C MET A 215 1.18 17.63 2.79
N ASP A 216 2.04 18.46 3.36
CA ASP A 216 3.06 19.24 2.64
C ASP A 216 4.19 18.37 2.07
N LYS A 217 4.41 17.18 2.67
CA LYS A 217 5.44 16.23 2.28
C LYS A 217 4.93 15.06 1.46
N LEU A 218 3.61 14.92 1.33
CA LEU A 218 2.98 13.81 0.61
C LEU A 218 3.36 13.86 -0.87
N ARG A 219 3.91 12.75 -1.37
CA ARG A 219 4.31 12.57 -2.77
C ARG A 219 3.64 11.34 -3.36
N THR A 220 3.73 11.19 -4.68
CA THR A 220 3.22 10.00 -5.37
C THR A 220 3.92 8.72 -4.95
N ASP A 221 5.17 8.80 -4.50
CA ASP A 221 5.97 7.64 -4.07
C ASP A 221 5.49 7.06 -2.73
N ASP A 222 4.81 7.87 -1.91
CA ASP A 222 4.16 7.43 -0.66
C ASP A 222 2.89 6.61 -0.93
N ILE A 223 2.44 6.57 -2.19
CA ILE A 223 1.20 5.94 -2.63
C ILE A 223 1.54 4.66 -3.38
N THR A 224 0.93 3.54 -2.96
CA THR A 224 1.05 2.26 -3.65
C THR A 224 -0.33 1.70 -3.97
N ILE A 225 -0.51 1.19 -5.19
CA ILE A 225 -1.75 0.55 -5.62
C ILE A 225 -1.58 -0.96 -5.62
N PHE A 226 -2.59 -1.66 -5.12
CA PHE A 226 -2.61 -3.11 -5.01
C PHE A 226 -3.89 -3.68 -5.61
N THR A 227 -3.81 -4.88 -6.14
CA THR A 227 -4.97 -5.65 -6.61
C THR A 227 -5.50 -6.61 -5.53
N ASN A 228 -4.78 -6.77 -4.42
CA ASN A 228 -5.13 -7.69 -3.34
C ASN A 228 -4.68 -7.15 -1.97
N VAL A 229 -5.60 -7.11 -0.99
CA VAL A 229 -5.34 -6.69 0.39
C VAL A 229 -4.24 -7.51 1.08
N ASP A 230 -4.17 -8.83 0.83
CA ASP A 230 -3.20 -9.70 1.50
C ASP A 230 -1.75 -9.31 1.15
N SER A 231 -1.55 -8.80 -0.06
CA SER A 231 -0.24 -8.32 -0.50
C SER A 231 0.20 -7.06 0.26
N ILE A 232 -0.76 -6.25 0.73
CA ILE A 232 -0.50 -4.99 1.43
C ILE A 232 0.17 -5.25 2.77
N ILE A 233 -0.27 -6.28 3.51
CA ILE A 233 0.21 -6.60 4.87
C ILE A 233 1.74 -6.69 4.90
N ASN A 234 2.35 -7.31 3.88
CA ASN A 234 3.80 -7.48 3.84
C ASN A 234 4.55 -6.18 3.57
N THR A 235 3.91 -5.17 2.98
CA THR A 235 4.51 -3.88 2.60
C THR A 235 4.38 -2.78 3.65
N ILE A 236 3.56 -2.95 4.70
CA ILE A 236 3.34 -1.93 5.73
C ILE A 236 4.62 -1.74 6.57
N SER A 237 5.04 -0.51 6.79
CA SER A 237 6.26 -0.22 7.55
C SER A 237 6.03 -0.37 9.05
N LEU A 238 6.89 -1.13 9.75
CA LEU A 238 6.80 -1.31 11.21
C LEU A 238 7.43 -0.15 11.98
N GLU A 239 8.36 0.57 11.35
CA GLU A 239 9.05 1.72 11.93
C GLU A 239 8.13 2.93 12.09
N VAL A 240 7.04 2.99 11.31
CA VAL A 240 6.03 4.06 11.32
C VAL A 240 5.05 3.91 12.50
N ALA A 241 5.29 2.95 13.41
CA ALA A 241 4.40 2.73 14.56
C ALA A 241 4.20 4.03 15.37
N PRO A 242 2.96 4.41 15.70
CA PRO A 242 2.66 5.65 16.42
C PRO A 242 3.10 5.52 17.88
N TYR A 243 4.40 5.69 18.13
CA TYR A 243 4.92 5.76 19.49
C TYR A 243 4.63 7.17 20.04
N ASN A 244 3.60 7.26 20.86
CA ASN A 244 3.30 8.34 21.81
C ASN A 244 2.81 9.70 21.27
N ASN A 245 2.51 9.87 19.97
CA ASN A 245 1.97 11.15 19.46
C ASN A 245 0.74 10.98 18.53
N VAL A 246 -0.19 10.10 18.93
CA VAL A 246 -1.44 9.76 18.22
C VAL A 246 -2.25 11.00 17.82
N ASN A 247 -2.13 12.11 18.56
CA ASN A 247 -2.82 13.37 18.26
C ASN A 247 -2.28 14.12 17.03
N ARG A 248 -1.24 13.60 16.34
CA ARG A 248 -0.62 14.26 15.18
C ARG A 248 -0.57 13.43 13.89
N ALA A 249 -1.00 12.17 13.88
CA ALA A 249 -0.83 11.32 12.70
C ALA A 249 -2.16 10.77 12.17
N CYS A 250 -2.28 10.68 10.84
CA CYS A 250 -3.51 10.27 10.16
C CYS A 250 -3.45 8.79 9.79
N TYR A 251 -4.00 7.97 10.68
CA TYR A 251 -4.11 6.54 10.47
C TYR A 251 -5.57 6.11 10.44
N ASN A 252 -6.00 5.40 9.40
CA ASN A 252 -7.34 4.81 9.38
C ASN A 252 -7.37 3.46 10.11
N GLU A 253 -8.57 3.04 10.55
CA GLU A 253 -8.75 1.81 11.33
C GLU A 253 -8.17 0.58 10.62
N LYS A 254 -8.38 0.48 9.31
CA LYS A 254 -7.91 -0.62 8.48
C LYS A 254 -6.38 -0.70 8.43
N TYR A 255 -5.69 0.44 8.33
CA TYR A 255 -4.22 0.46 8.41
C TYR A 255 -3.74 -0.07 9.76
N ILE A 256 -4.33 0.41 10.86
CA ILE A 256 -3.97 -0.03 12.22
C ILE A 256 -4.22 -1.53 12.42
N GLU A 257 -5.32 -2.06 11.88
CA GLU A 257 -5.62 -3.49 11.93
C GLU A 257 -4.56 -4.32 11.20
N LEU A 258 -4.24 -3.97 9.95
CA LEU A 258 -3.25 -4.69 9.17
C LEU A 258 -1.84 -4.59 9.76
N LEU A 259 -1.50 -3.44 10.37
CA LEU A 259 -0.26 -3.25 11.13
C LEU A 259 -0.19 -4.20 12.33
N LYS A 260 -1.28 -4.34 13.10
CA LYS A 260 -1.36 -5.30 14.23
C LYS A 260 -1.22 -6.75 13.75
N ILE A 261 -1.85 -7.11 12.64
CA ILE A 261 -1.73 -8.44 12.03
C ILE A 261 -0.27 -8.71 11.63
N LYS A 262 0.40 -7.75 10.97
CA LYS A 262 1.83 -7.88 10.60
C LYS A 262 2.71 -8.07 11.84
N SER A 263 2.53 -7.22 12.84
CA SER A 263 3.30 -7.27 14.10
C SER A 263 3.12 -8.61 14.81
N SER A 264 1.88 -9.11 14.93
CA SER A 264 1.57 -10.41 15.53
C SER A 264 2.20 -11.58 14.76
N ARG A 265 2.17 -11.55 13.42
CA ARG A 265 2.83 -12.58 12.58
C ARG A 265 4.33 -12.64 12.85
N ILE A 266 4.99 -11.49 12.93
CA ILE A 266 6.43 -11.38 13.21
C ILE A 266 6.73 -11.87 14.63
N GLN A 267 5.96 -11.45 15.63
CA GLN A 267 6.12 -11.93 17.00
C GLN A 267 5.97 -13.45 17.10
N ARG A 268 4.95 -14.02 16.45
CA ARG A 268 4.75 -15.48 16.41
C ARG A 268 5.92 -16.19 15.74
N MET A 269 6.43 -15.67 14.63
CA MET A 269 7.58 -16.24 13.93
C MET A 269 8.85 -16.18 14.79
N ASN A 270 9.09 -15.05 15.47
CA ASN A 270 10.22 -14.90 16.39
C ASN A 270 10.11 -15.84 17.59
N ASN A 271 8.91 -16.05 18.14
CA ASN A 271 8.67 -17.01 19.21
C ASN A 271 8.94 -18.45 18.74
N LEU A 272 8.47 -18.84 17.55
CA LEU A 272 8.73 -20.15 16.96
C LEU A 272 10.23 -20.38 16.70
N LEU A 273 10.93 -19.37 16.18
CA LEU A 273 12.37 -19.40 15.98
C LEU A 273 13.11 -19.58 17.31
N SER A 274 12.71 -18.83 18.35
CA SER A 274 13.32 -18.90 19.68
C SER A 274 13.12 -20.28 20.32
N ILE A 275 11.92 -20.87 20.18
CA ILE A 275 11.64 -22.24 20.64
C ILE A 275 12.51 -23.25 19.89
N GLY A 276 12.62 -23.10 18.57
CA GLY A 276 13.48 -23.96 17.74
C GLY A 276 14.96 -23.91 18.16
N ILE A 277 15.49 -22.71 18.39
CA ILE A 277 16.86 -22.50 18.88
C ILE A 277 17.05 -23.13 20.27
N ALA A 278 16.09 -22.96 21.18
CA ALA A 278 16.15 -23.55 22.52
C ALA A 278 16.15 -25.09 22.46
N LEU A 279 15.30 -25.69 21.62
CA LEU A 279 15.23 -27.14 21.44
C LEU A 279 16.50 -27.71 20.80
N LEU A 280 17.07 -27.02 19.80
CA LEU A 280 18.34 -27.42 19.19
C LEU A 280 19.49 -27.33 20.19
N GLY A 281 19.57 -26.23 20.94
CA GLY A 281 20.56 -26.07 22.01
C GLY A 281 20.46 -27.15 23.08
N PHE A 282 19.24 -27.44 23.54
CA PHE A 282 18.99 -28.52 24.50
C PHE A 282 19.35 -29.90 23.94
N SER A 283 19.01 -30.18 22.68
CA SER A 283 19.33 -31.44 22.01
C SER A 283 20.84 -31.64 21.85
N LEU A 284 21.59 -30.57 21.54
CA LEU A 284 23.05 -30.61 21.48
C LEU A 284 23.65 -30.93 22.85
N ILE A 285 23.15 -30.31 23.93
CA ILE A 285 23.58 -30.64 25.30
C ILE A 285 23.36 -32.14 25.59
N LEU A 286 22.19 -32.69 25.23
CA LEU A 286 21.91 -34.11 25.41
C LEU A 286 22.88 -35.01 24.62
N ILE A 287 23.21 -34.65 23.37
CA ILE A 287 24.18 -35.40 22.56
C ILE A 287 25.58 -35.35 23.19
N PHE A 288 26.02 -34.17 23.65
CA PHE A 288 27.29 -34.02 24.34
C PHE A 288 27.34 -34.86 25.63
N LEU A 289 26.28 -34.84 26.44
CA LEU A 289 26.18 -35.67 27.64
C LEU A 289 26.18 -37.17 27.27
N TYR A 290 25.45 -37.60 26.24
CA TYR A 290 25.46 -38.99 25.81
C TYR A 290 26.84 -39.46 25.34
N ARG A 291 27.57 -38.62 24.60
CA ARG A 291 28.86 -39.01 24.00
C ARG A 291 30.04 -38.89 24.97
N PHE A 292 30.05 -37.90 25.85
CA PHE A 292 31.23 -37.54 26.65
C PHE A 292 31.02 -37.67 28.17
N SER A 293 29.81 -37.99 28.64
CA SER A 293 29.54 -38.26 30.07
C SER A 293 29.43 -39.78 30.34
N PRO A 294 29.73 -40.25 31.57
CA PRO A 294 29.49 -41.64 31.98
C PRO A 294 28.03 -42.13 31.81
N LEU A 295 27.05 -41.22 31.61
CA LEU A 295 25.65 -41.57 31.32
C LEU A 295 25.47 -42.38 30.03
N GLY A 296 26.23 -42.12 28.96
CA GLY A 296 26.12 -42.88 27.71
C GLY A 296 26.49 -44.35 27.87
N ASN A 297 27.59 -44.61 28.59
CA ASN A 297 28.02 -45.97 28.94
C ASN A 297 27.02 -46.67 29.89
N LEU A 298 26.36 -45.92 30.77
CA LEU A 298 25.36 -46.45 31.71
C LEU A 298 24.07 -46.86 31.00
N LEU A 299 23.56 -46.04 30.06
CA LEU A 299 22.42 -46.38 29.21
C LEU A 299 22.71 -47.59 28.30
N ARG A 300 23.92 -47.69 27.74
CA ARG A 300 24.37 -48.84 26.96
C ARG A 300 24.44 -50.11 27.80
N ARG A 301 24.85 -50.01 29.08
CA ARG A 301 24.82 -51.12 30.05
C ARG A 301 23.39 -51.58 30.39
N CYS A 302 22.46 -50.65 30.59
CA CYS A 302 21.06 -50.98 30.90
C CYS A 302 20.33 -51.66 29.73
N THR A 303 20.64 -51.28 28.49
CA THR A 303 20.10 -51.95 27.29
C THR A 303 20.74 -53.31 27.04
N LYS A 304 22.05 -53.46 27.28
CA LYS A 304 22.74 -54.76 27.19
C LYS A 304 22.20 -55.79 28.20
N LYS A 305 21.92 -55.36 29.44
CA LYS A 305 21.33 -56.22 30.48
C LYS A 305 19.93 -56.76 30.12
N LYS A 306 19.22 -56.11 29.19
CA LYS A 306 17.89 -56.58 28.74
C LYS A 306 17.98 -57.63 27.64
N ILE A 307 19.06 -57.62 26.85
CA ILE A 307 19.33 -58.61 25.79
C ILE A 307 19.90 -59.91 26.41
N GLU A 308 20.78 -59.78 27.40
CA GLU A 308 21.38 -60.92 28.14
C GLU A 308 20.34 -61.76 28.92
N VAL A 309 19.16 -61.20 29.23
CA VAL A 309 18.05 -61.94 29.87
C VAL A 309 17.22 -62.74 28.86
N ASP A 310 17.15 -62.33 27.59
CA ASP A 310 16.49 -63.10 26.53
C ASP A 310 17.42 -64.17 25.93
N GLU A 311 18.75 -63.96 25.94
CA GLU A 311 19.73 -64.92 25.42
C GLU A 311 19.93 -66.12 26.37
N ASN A 312 19.84 -65.91 27.69
CA ASN A 312 19.95 -66.95 28.73
C ASN A 312 18.79 -67.95 28.81
N MET A 313 17.78 -67.84 27.94
CA MET A 313 16.66 -68.80 27.89
C MET A 313 16.81 -69.85 26.78
N SER A 314 17.93 -69.88 26.04
CA SER A 314 18.13 -70.79 24.90
C SER A 314 19.44 -71.60 24.88
N GLU A 315 20.29 -71.51 25.90
CA GLU A 315 21.58 -72.23 25.99
C GLU A 315 21.59 -73.37 27.03
N GLU A 316 20.43 -73.78 27.53
CA GLU A 316 20.27 -75.06 28.21
C GLU A 316 19.89 -76.08 27.13
N ILE A 317 20.73 -77.11 26.91
CA ILE A 317 20.75 -78.05 25.78
C ILE A 317 21.73 -77.61 24.68
N MET A 318 23.02 -77.86 24.89
CA MET A 318 23.82 -78.70 23.99
C MET A 318 25.26 -78.89 24.50
N SER A 319 25.61 -80.14 24.77
CA SER A 319 26.96 -80.72 24.72
C SER A 319 27.79 -80.71 26.02
N GLU A 320 27.39 -81.59 26.94
CA GLU A 320 28.34 -82.54 27.54
C GLU A 320 29.18 -83.16 26.42
N LEU A 321 30.51 -82.97 26.46
CA LEU A 321 31.55 -83.86 25.91
C LEU A 321 32.91 -83.12 25.93
N TYR A 322 33.69 -83.29 27.00
CA TYR A 322 35.03 -83.89 26.95
C TYR A 322 35.72 -83.86 28.33
N GLU A 323 36.07 -85.05 28.81
CA GLU A 323 36.97 -85.30 29.95
C GLU A 323 38.43 -84.90 29.63
N ASN A 324 39.17 -84.51 30.67
CA ASN A 324 40.50 -85.05 31.06
C ASN A 324 41.17 -84.04 32.02
N SER A 325 41.25 -84.30 33.33
CA SER A 325 42.12 -85.25 34.04
C SER A 325 43.57 -84.74 34.25
N GLN A 326 43.86 -84.53 35.54
CA GLN A 326 45.14 -84.68 36.25
C GLN A 326 46.23 -83.57 36.27
N ASN A 327 46.74 -83.41 37.51
CA ASN A 327 48.07 -82.99 37.97
C ASN A 327 48.36 -81.49 38.09
N GLU A 328 48.44 -80.94 39.31
CA GLU A 328 49.47 -81.06 40.36
C GLU A 328 50.48 -79.89 40.32
N ARG A 329 50.36 -79.03 41.36
CA ARG A 329 51.37 -78.20 42.04
C ARG A 329 52.38 -77.33 41.26
N GLN A 330 52.26 -76.02 41.54
CA GLN A 330 53.26 -75.00 41.96
C GLN A 330 54.45 -74.77 41.00
N TYR A 331 54.88 -73.53 40.72
CA TYR A 331 55.71 -72.69 41.59
C TYR A 331 55.67 -71.20 41.18
N ILE A 332 55.79 -70.33 42.17
CA ILE A 332 56.18 -68.91 42.01
C ILE A 332 57.72 -68.85 42.04
N THR A 333 58.34 -68.14 41.10
CA THR A 333 59.74 -67.70 41.20
C THR A 333 59.84 -66.23 40.80
N TYR A 334 60.40 -65.43 41.72
CA TYR A 334 60.86 -64.06 41.47
C TYR A 334 62.38 -64.10 41.33
N HIS A 335 62.93 -63.38 40.36
CA HIS A 335 64.35 -63.03 40.37
C HIS A 335 64.53 -61.52 40.19
N SER A 336 65.11 -60.91 41.22
CA SER A 336 65.67 -59.57 41.30
C SER A 336 67.05 -59.50 40.63
N SER A 337 67.37 -58.33 40.06
CA SER A 337 68.54 -58.07 39.21
C SER A 337 69.75 -57.45 39.95
N SER A 338 70.90 -57.47 39.25
CA SER A 338 72.24 -56.85 39.47
C SER A 338 73.22 -57.70 40.29
N HIS A 339 74.50 -57.89 39.90
CA HIS A 339 75.42 -57.11 39.04
C HIS A 339 76.30 -58.02 38.18
#